data_AF-A0A521WJK8-F1
#
_entry.id   AF-A0A521WJK8-F1
#
_cell.length_a   1.000
_cell.length_b   1.000
_cell.length_c   1.000
_cell.angle_alpha   90.00
_cell.angle_beta   90.00
_cell.angle_gamma   90.00
#
_symmetry.space_group_name_H-M   'P 1'
#
loop_
_entity.id
_entity.type
_entity.pdbx_description
1 polymer ?
#
loop_
_entity_poly.entity_id
_entity_poly.type
_entity_poly.pdbx_seq_one_letter_code
_entity_poly.pdbx_strand_id
1 'polypeptide(L)' 'MKIELLWFDGCPNHEHARALLEDVLRELGVRQSIETIRVDDAASAEAAHFPGSPTIRVDGVD' A
#
# COMPACT_ATOMS: atom_id res chain seq x y z
N MET A 1 -14.02 0.66 -4.77
CA MET A 1 -12.89 -0.06 -4.18
C MET A 1 -11.73 0.90 -4.04
N LYS A 2 -11.30 1.14 -2.81
CA LYS A 2 -10.10 1.89 -2.47
C LYS A 2 -8.94 0.90 -2.42
N ILE A 3 -7.85 1.20 -3.11
CA ILE A 3 -6.64 0.36 -3.08
C ILE A 3 -5.54 1.24 -2.51
N GLU A 4 -4.93 0.81 -1.42
CA GLU A 4 -3.92 1.56 -0.71
C GLU A 4 -2.62 0.75 -0.63
N LEU A 5 -1.48 1.43 -0.75
CA LEU A 5 -0.16 0.90 -0.46
C LEU A 5 0.46 1.73 0.66
N LEU A 6 0.56 1.14 1.84
CA LEU A 6 1.18 1.73 3.02
C LEU A 6 2.65 1.33 3.09
N TRP A 7 3.53 2.31 3.33
CA TRP A 7 4.97 2.09 3.42
C TRP A 7 5.65 3.15 4.29
N PHE A 8 6.91 2.92 4.68
CA PHE A 8 7.74 3.90 5.40
C PHE A 8 9.07 4.15 4.69
N ASP A 9 9.70 5.30 4.94
CA ASP A 9 11.00 5.66 4.37
C ASP A 9 12.11 4.67 4.78
N GLY A 10 12.76 4.07 3.79
CA GLY A 10 13.76 3.02 4.03
C GLY A 10 13.22 1.59 3.88
N CYS A 11 11.95 1.40 3.53
CA CYS A 11 11.46 0.09 3.12
C CYS A 11 12.10 -0.34 1.78
N PRO A 12 12.87 -1.45 1.75
CA PRO A 12 13.56 -1.88 0.54
C PRO A 12 12.61 -2.36 -0.56
N ASN A 13 11.37 -2.74 -0.20
CA ASN A 13 10.48 -3.49 -1.06
C ASN A 13 9.25 -2.69 -1.53
N HIS A 14 9.05 -1.44 -1.11
CA HIS A 14 7.81 -0.70 -1.40
C HIS A 14 7.61 -0.43 -2.90
N GLU A 15 8.66 -0.03 -3.62
CA GLU A 15 8.60 0.17 -5.08
C GLU A 15 8.32 -1.14 -5.82
N HIS A 16 8.92 -2.25 -5.38
CA HIS A 16 8.67 -3.56 -5.99
C HIS A 16 7.22 -4.03 -5.76
N ALA A 17 6.70 -3.85 -4.54
CA ALA A 17 5.31 -4.15 -4.21
C ALA A 17 4.33 -3.28 -5.03
N ARG A 18 4.67 -2.00 -5.25
CA ARG A 18 3.86 -1.11 -6.09
C ARG A 18 3.80 -1.59 -7.53
N ALA A 19 4.94 -1.92 -8.14
CA ALA A 19 4.99 -2.42 -9.51
C ALA A 19 4.19 -3.71 -9.67
N LEU A 20 4.35 -4.66 -8.74
CA LEU A 20 3.59 -5.91 -8.74
C LEU A 20 2.08 -5.66 -8.62
N LEU A 21 1.67 -4.74 -7.75
CA LEU A 21 0.27 -4.37 -7.59
C LEU A 21 -0.29 -3.76 -8.88
N GLU A 22 0.43 -2.83 -9.52
CA GLU A 22 0.02 -2.26 -10.81
C GLU A 22 -0.13 -3.33 -11.90
N ASP A 23 0.77 -4.30 -11.94
CA ASP A 23 0.73 -5.41 -12.88
C ASP A 23 -0.51 -6.30 -12.67
N VAL A 24 -0.76 -6.72 -11.44
CA VAL A 24 -1.93 -7.55 -11.09
C VAL A 24 -3.24 -6.82 -11.38
N LEU A 25 -3.34 -5.53 -11.02
CA LEU A 25 -4.56 -4.76 -11.30
C LEU A 25 -4.81 -4.63 -12.79
N ARG A 26 -3.76 -4.43 -13.59
CA ARG A 26 -3.86 -4.38 -15.05
C ARG A 26 -4.32 -5.72 -15.63
N GLU A 27 -3.76 -6.84 -15.17
CA GLU A 27 -4.15 -8.19 -15.60
C GLU A 27 -5.61 -8.50 -15.26
N LEU A 28 -6.09 -8.05 -14.09
CA LEU A 28 -7.48 -8.20 -13.65
C LEU A 28 -8.44 -7.18 -14.31
N GLY A 29 -7.94 -6.26 -15.14
CA GLY A 29 -8.75 -5.21 -15.76
C GLY A 29 -9.28 -4.16 -14.78
N VAL A 30 -8.69 -4.09 -13.59
CA VAL A 30 -9.04 -3.15 -12.52
C VAL A 30 -8.38 -1.79 -12.83
N ARG A 31 -9.21 -0.75 -12.98
CA ARG A 31 -8.76 0.60 -13.37
C ARG A 31 -8.67 1.58 -12.20
N GLN A 32 -8.85 1.11 -10.98
CA GLN A 32 -8.77 1.95 -9.79
C GLN A 32 -7.31 2.38 -9.56
N SER A 33 -7.11 3.64 -9.17
CA SER A 33 -5.81 4.15 -8.78
C SER A 33 -5.36 3.56 -7.44
N ILE A 34 -4.06 3.31 -7.31
CA ILE A 34 -3.44 2.96 -6.04
C ILE A 34 -3.15 4.27 -5.29
N GLU A 35 -3.66 4.40 -4.08
CA GLU A 35 -3.31 5.47 -3.15
C GLU A 35 -2.09 5.05 -2.34
N THR A 36 -1.02 5.83 -2.45
CA THR A 36 0.22 5.56 -1.73
C THR A 36 0.24 6.35 -0.43
N ILE A 37 0.30 5.66 0.70
CA ILE A 37 0.27 6.26 2.04
C ILE A 37 1.62 6.02 2.70
N ARG A 38 2.30 7.12 3.02
CA ARG A 38 3.56 7.06 3.76
C ARG A 38 3.28 7.13 5.26
N VAL A 39 3.85 6.20 6.01
CA VAL A 39 3.75 6.07 7.46
C VAL A 39 5.11 6.46 8.05
N ASP A 40 5.20 7.68 8.55
CA ASP A 40 6.48 8.31 8.92
C ASP A 40 6.87 8.10 10.39
N ASP A 41 5.90 7.79 11.25
CA ASP A 41 6.10 7.70 12.69
C ASP A 41 5.16 6.70 13.38
N ALA A 42 5.39 6.46 14.66
CA ALA A 42 4.59 5.52 15.45
C ALA A 42 3.11 5.95 15.57
N ALA A 43 2.83 7.26 15.61
CA ALA A 43 1.47 7.77 15.76
C ALA A 43 0.64 7.53 14.49
N SER A 44 1.24 7.77 13.32
CA SER A 44 0.64 7.44 12.01
C SER A 44 0.52 5.93 11.82
N ALA A 45 1.47 5.14 12.29
CA ALA A 45 1.38 3.68 12.25
C ALA A 45 0.21 3.15 13.10
N GLU A 46 0.02 3.67 14.30
CA GLU A 46 -1.09 3.29 15.18
C GLU A 46 -2.44 3.71 14.60
N ALA A 47 -2.56 4.97 14.16
CA ALA A 47 -3.78 5.51 13.54
C ALA A 47 -4.16 4.74 12.26
N ALA A 48 -3.15 4.28 11.51
CA ALA A 48 -3.35 3.48 10.33
C ALA A 48 -3.48 1.99 10.61
N HIS A 49 -3.37 1.48 11.85
CA HIS A 49 -3.27 0.04 12.16
C HIS A 49 -2.22 -0.67 11.29
N PHE A 50 -1.06 -0.04 11.09
CA PHE A 50 -0.04 -0.46 10.13
C PHE A 50 0.83 -1.59 10.70
N PRO A 51 0.74 -2.83 10.18
CA PRO A 51 1.51 -3.96 10.70
C PRO A 51 2.99 -3.92 10.25
N GLY A 52 3.29 -3.19 9.18
CA GLY A 52 4.64 -3.03 8.64
C GLY A 52 4.65 -2.72 7.14
N SER A 53 5.82 -2.38 6.61
CA SER A 53 5.98 -2.04 5.19
C SER A 53 6.50 -3.21 4.35
N PRO A 54 6.02 -3.38 3.11
CA PRO A 54 4.83 -2.76 2.54
C PRO A 54 3.54 -3.46 3.01
N THR A 55 2.44 -2.73 3.16
CA THR A 55 1.10 -3.28 3.37
C THR A 55 0.18 -2.80 2.25
N ILE A 56 -0.53 -3.71 1.60
CA ILE A 56 -1.55 -3.37 0.60
C ILE A 56 -2.91 -3.49 1.29
N ARG A 57 -3.83 -2.55 1.05
CA ARG A 57 -5.22 -2.68 1.51
C ARG A 57 -6.20 -2.52 0.38
N VAL A 58 -7.28 -3.28 0.48
CA VAL A 58 -8.44 -3.18 -0.39
C VAL A 58 -9.65 -2.87 0.49
N ASP A 59 -10.25 -1.71 0.27
CA ASP A 59 -11.36 -1.19 1.08
C ASP A 59 -11.08 -1.23 2.60
N GLY A 60 -9.82 -0.94 2.99
CA GLY A 60 -9.37 -0.88 4.37
C GLY A 60 -8.93 -2.21 4.99
N VAL A 61 -8.96 -3.31 4.23
CA VAL A 61 -8.55 -4.65 4.67
C VAL A 61 -7.25 -5.05 3.98
N ASP A 62 -6.28 -5.54 4.74
CA ASP A 62 -4.98 -6.01 4.25
C ASP A 62 -4.95 -7.50 3.83
#